data_AF-A0A353CDY1-F1
#
_entry.id   AF-A0A353CDY1-F1
#
_cell.length_a   1.000
_cell.length_b   1.000
_cell.length_c   1.000
_cell.angle_alpha   90.00
_cell.angle_beta   90.00
_cell.angle_gamma   90.00
#
_symmetry.space_group_name_H-M   'P 1'
#
loop_
_entity.id
_entity.type
_entity.pdbx_description
1 polymer ?
#
loop_
_entity_poly.entity_id
_entity_poly.type
_entity_poly.pdbx_seq_one_letter_code
_entity_poly.pdbx_strand_id
1 'polypeptide(L)'
;MRQINNPPNPYSRFSAEYVGEPPPTKLEVYEETATKKVITKAFASDWEGGWRYTVNCYRGCIHGCTYCFARQYHEYLGYGAGTDFETKIVVKPNTPQLLREELKKTWDKMPHLDFSFATDPYLPLEAEYQLTRKCLEVCAEFRVPVAVITKSALVTRDVDILKRLARVSVFFSLPFLTKERSNPFEPYTPVPEARFRAMKLLSDEGIQTGIGIAPVIPGYNEADIPGLLERAKECGAQRAFMSMLHIDTDSIEEYFVQRMTDRLSPTRVAKIINTMKRERGGTLRHRT
;
A
#
# COMPACT_ATOMS: atom_id res chain seq x y z
N MET A 1 -2.22 5.55 21.91
CA MET A 1 -2.39 4.08 21.74
C MET A 1 -3.46 3.84 20.68
N ARG A 2 -3.31 2.82 19.82
CA ARG A 2 -4.40 2.40 18.94
C ARG A 2 -5.41 1.61 19.77
N GLN A 3 -6.70 1.73 19.53
CA GLN A 3 -7.71 0.90 20.18
C GLN A 3 -8.15 -0.19 19.23
N ILE A 4 -8.48 -1.37 19.78
CA ILE A 4 -8.97 -2.48 18.95
C ILE A 4 -10.32 -2.10 18.35
N ASN A 5 -10.34 -1.97 17.04
CA ASN A 5 -11.56 -1.74 16.28
C ASN A 5 -11.45 -2.50 14.96
N ASN A 6 -12.20 -3.59 14.85
CA ASN A 6 -12.23 -4.45 13.68
C ASN A 6 -13.69 -4.71 13.29
N PRO A 7 -14.06 -4.54 12.01
CA PRO A 7 -15.32 -5.07 11.51
C PRO A 7 -15.33 -6.61 11.69
N PRO A 8 -16.52 -7.23 11.79
CA PRO A 8 -16.63 -8.69 11.88
C PRO A 8 -15.90 -9.40 10.73
N ASN A 9 -15.02 -10.35 11.05
CA ASN A 9 -14.35 -11.14 10.02
C ASN A 9 -15.36 -12.10 9.35
N PRO A 10 -15.57 -12.01 8.02
CA PRO A 10 -16.58 -12.80 7.30
C PRO A 10 -16.29 -14.30 7.25
N TYR A 11 -15.06 -14.72 7.53
CA TYR A 11 -14.64 -16.12 7.59
C TYR A 11 -14.72 -16.72 9.00
N SER A 12 -15.01 -15.90 10.02
CA SER A 12 -15.21 -16.37 11.39
C SER A 12 -16.68 -16.70 11.65
N ARG A 13 -16.93 -17.80 12.39
CA ARG A 13 -18.29 -18.14 12.86
C ARG A 13 -18.77 -17.26 14.01
N PHE A 14 -17.83 -16.62 14.71
CA PHE A 14 -18.10 -15.82 15.90
C PHE A 14 -17.44 -14.45 15.74
N SER A 15 -18.17 -13.40 16.06
CA SER A 15 -17.63 -12.06 16.30
C SER A 15 -17.83 -11.69 17.76
N ALA A 16 -16.96 -10.85 18.29
CA ALA A 16 -17.07 -10.29 19.63
C ALA A 16 -16.97 -8.77 19.53
N GLU A 17 -17.91 -8.07 20.17
CA GLU A 17 -17.89 -6.62 20.28
C GLU A 17 -17.45 -6.24 21.70
N TYR A 18 -16.65 -5.18 21.80
CA TYR A 18 -16.28 -4.62 23.09
C TYR A 18 -17.45 -3.82 23.65
N VAL A 19 -17.93 -4.22 24.84
CA VAL A 19 -18.86 -3.39 25.61
C VAL A 19 -18.04 -2.30 26.32
N GLY A 20 -18.10 -1.07 25.81
CA GLY A 20 -17.39 0.09 26.36
C GLY A 20 -16.21 0.54 25.48
N GLU A 21 -15.21 1.17 26.10
CA GLU A 21 -14.04 1.66 25.38
C GLU A 21 -13.10 0.50 25.01
N PRO A 22 -12.79 0.28 23.72
CA PRO A 22 -11.93 -0.81 23.30
C PRO A 22 -10.51 -0.65 23.87
N PRO A 23 -9.87 -1.76 24.27
CA PRO A 23 -8.57 -1.70 24.89
C PRO A 23 -7.50 -1.20 23.91
N PRO A 24 -6.41 -0.62 24.43
CA PRO A 24 -5.29 -0.28 23.60
C PRO A 24 -4.61 -1.54 23.05
N THR A 25 -4.19 -1.49 21.80
CA THR A 25 -3.39 -2.53 21.14
C THR A 25 -1.96 -2.05 20.90
N LYS A 26 -1.04 -3.03 20.92
CA LYS A 26 0.39 -2.86 20.64
C LYS A 26 0.70 -3.48 19.27
N LEU A 27 1.80 -3.03 18.66
CA LEU A 27 2.31 -3.70 17.47
C LEU A 27 2.83 -5.09 17.86
N GLU A 28 2.28 -6.11 17.21
CA GLU A 28 2.70 -7.50 17.29
C GLU A 28 3.29 -7.91 15.95
N VAL A 29 4.45 -8.56 15.99
CA VAL A 29 5.18 -9.01 14.81
C VAL A 29 5.32 -10.53 14.89
N TYR A 30 4.88 -11.23 13.86
CA TYR A 30 4.95 -12.69 13.76
C TYR A 30 5.81 -13.07 12.56
N GLU A 31 6.63 -14.11 12.69
CA GLU A 31 7.44 -14.61 11.57
C GLU A 31 6.80 -15.87 10.96
N GLU A 32 6.48 -15.81 9.68
CA GLU A 32 6.01 -16.96 8.89
C GLU A 32 7.18 -17.56 8.10
N THR A 33 7.70 -18.69 8.57
CA THR A 33 8.73 -19.47 7.87
C THR A 33 8.14 -20.55 6.94
N ALA A 34 6.83 -20.82 7.05
CA ALA A 34 6.12 -21.83 6.28
C ALA A 34 5.82 -21.43 4.83
N THR A 35 6.10 -20.18 4.43
CA THR A 35 5.94 -19.73 3.04
C THR A 35 6.75 -20.63 2.09
N LYS A 36 6.12 -21.11 1.01
CA LYS A 36 6.79 -21.93 -0.02
C LYS A 36 6.97 -21.23 -1.37
N LYS A 37 6.18 -20.18 -1.63
CA LYS A 37 6.24 -19.36 -2.84
C LYS A 37 6.05 -17.89 -2.49
N VAL A 38 6.76 -17.03 -3.20
CA VAL A 38 6.77 -15.58 -2.96
C VAL A 38 6.40 -14.77 -4.18
N ILE A 39 6.64 -15.29 -5.40
CA ILE A 39 6.20 -14.63 -6.62
C ILE A 39 4.72 -14.95 -6.84
N THR A 40 3.89 -13.92 -6.82
CA THR A 40 2.45 -14.04 -7.10
C THR A 40 2.15 -13.46 -8.46
N LYS A 41 1.42 -14.22 -9.28
CA LYS A 41 0.99 -13.79 -10.62
C LYS A 41 -0.50 -13.44 -10.56
N ALA A 42 -0.85 -12.21 -10.91
CA ALA A 42 -2.23 -11.73 -10.99
C ALA A 42 -2.49 -11.09 -12.35
N PHE A 43 -3.71 -11.18 -12.86
CA PHE A 43 -4.09 -10.45 -14.07
C PHE A 43 -4.23 -8.97 -13.71
N ALA A 44 -3.48 -8.11 -14.38
CA ALA A 44 -3.70 -6.67 -14.33
C ALA A 44 -5.03 -6.38 -15.04
N SER A 45 -5.83 -5.44 -14.53
CA SER A 45 -7.13 -5.08 -15.13
C SER A 45 -7.06 -4.91 -16.65
N ASP A 46 -8.19 -5.02 -17.35
CA ASP A 46 -8.26 -4.93 -18.82
C ASP A 46 -7.58 -3.68 -19.40
N TRP A 47 -7.57 -2.58 -18.65
CA TRP A 47 -6.90 -1.32 -19.00
C TRP A 47 -5.37 -1.40 -19.00
N GLU A 48 -4.79 -2.24 -18.15
CA GLU A 48 -3.34 -2.35 -17.96
C GLU A 48 -2.72 -3.47 -18.80
N GLY A 49 -3.54 -4.34 -19.39
CA GLY A 49 -3.16 -5.30 -20.42
C GLY A 49 -1.95 -6.16 -20.03
N GLY A 50 -2.12 -7.14 -19.14
CA GLY A 50 -1.08 -8.14 -18.93
C GLY A 50 -1.11 -8.85 -17.58
N TRP A 51 -0.09 -9.67 -17.35
CA TRP A 51 0.14 -10.32 -16.06
C TRP A 51 1.08 -9.47 -15.20
N ARG A 52 0.66 -9.16 -13.99
CA ARG A 52 1.48 -8.57 -12.93
C ARG A 52 2.13 -9.67 -12.12
N TYR A 53 3.42 -9.52 -11.85
CA TYR A 53 4.17 -10.40 -10.97
C TYR A 53 4.58 -9.57 -9.76
N THR A 54 4.19 -10.02 -8.57
CA THR A 54 4.42 -9.26 -7.33
C THR A 54 5.17 -10.08 -6.31
N VAL A 55 5.89 -9.40 -5.43
CA VAL A 55 6.49 -9.98 -4.22
C VAL A 55 6.09 -9.13 -3.01
N ASN A 56 5.66 -9.81 -1.94
CA ASN A 56 5.30 -9.17 -0.67
C ASN A 56 6.07 -9.86 0.47
N CYS A 57 6.96 -9.13 1.13
CA CYS A 57 7.76 -9.60 2.27
C CYS A 57 6.96 -9.60 3.59
N TYR A 58 5.83 -8.90 3.61
CA TYR A 58 4.98 -8.71 4.78
C TYR A 58 3.51 -9.00 4.45
N ARG A 59 2.72 -9.32 5.47
CA ARG A 59 1.25 -9.20 5.45
C ARG A 59 0.83 -8.23 6.56
N GLY A 60 -0.12 -7.35 6.25
CA GLY A 60 -0.42 -6.20 7.08
C GLY A 60 0.49 -5.01 6.76
N CYS A 61 0.08 -3.81 7.18
CA CYS A 61 0.82 -2.59 6.88
C CYS A 61 0.66 -1.55 8.00
N ILE A 62 1.78 -1.20 8.64
CA ILE A 62 1.84 -0.30 9.81
C ILE A 62 1.33 1.12 9.47
N HIS A 63 1.36 1.51 8.20
CA HIS A 63 0.83 2.77 7.71
C HIS A 63 -0.66 3.00 8.06
N GLY A 64 -1.45 1.92 8.19
CA GLY A 64 -2.83 1.98 8.66
C GLY A 64 -3.74 2.89 7.84
N CYS A 65 -3.59 2.91 6.51
CA CYS A 65 -4.43 3.73 5.64
C CYS A 65 -5.89 3.25 5.73
N THR A 66 -6.84 4.15 5.97
CA THR A 66 -8.24 3.78 6.23
C THR A 66 -8.94 3.19 5.00
N TYR A 67 -8.50 3.60 3.81
CA TYR A 67 -9.03 3.16 2.51
C TYR A 67 -8.37 1.89 1.95
N CYS A 68 -7.45 1.25 2.69
CA CYS A 68 -6.60 0.21 2.12
C CYS A 68 -7.39 -1.06 1.77
N PHE A 69 -7.53 -1.37 0.49
CA PHE A 69 -8.19 -2.60 0.03
C PHE A 69 -7.52 -3.88 0.55
N ALA A 70 -6.20 -3.85 0.78
CA ALA A 70 -5.44 -5.02 1.22
C ALA A 70 -5.78 -5.49 2.64
N ARG A 71 -6.52 -4.68 3.42
CA ARG A 71 -7.08 -5.04 4.72
C ARG A 71 -7.89 -6.33 4.70
N GLN A 72 -8.62 -6.58 3.61
CA GLN A 72 -9.41 -7.80 3.45
C GLN A 72 -8.52 -9.06 3.47
N TYR A 73 -7.26 -8.95 3.04
CA TYR A 73 -6.37 -10.12 3.02
C TYR A 73 -5.97 -10.60 4.41
N HIS A 74 -6.08 -9.73 5.43
CA HIS A 74 -5.85 -10.11 6.82
C HIS A 74 -6.96 -11.02 7.36
N GLU A 75 -8.16 -10.94 6.79
CA GLU A 75 -9.30 -11.77 7.20
C GLU A 75 -9.05 -13.25 6.90
N TYR A 76 -8.32 -13.57 5.81
CA TYR A 76 -7.88 -14.94 5.50
C TYR A 76 -6.89 -15.51 6.52
N LEU A 77 -6.25 -14.67 7.34
CA LEU A 77 -5.37 -15.10 8.43
C LEU A 77 -6.14 -15.31 9.74
N GLY A 78 -7.46 -15.08 9.75
CA GLY A 78 -8.29 -15.11 10.96
C GLY A 78 -8.23 -13.80 11.78
N TYR A 79 -7.60 -12.74 11.26
CA TYR A 79 -7.55 -11.43 11.90
C TYR A 79 -8.67 -10.50 11.40
N GLY A 80 -8.85 -9.34 12.03
CA GLY A 80 -9.76 -8.31 11.51
C GLY A 80 -9.17 -7.47 10.37
N ALA A 81 -10.04 -6.93 9.50
CA ALA A 81 -9.65 -5.98 8.45
C ALA A 81 -9.38 -4.55 8.99
N GLY A 82 -9.77 -4.27 10.23
CA GLY A 82 -9.60 -2.98 10.87
C GLY A 82 -8.21 -2.84 11.49
N THR A 83 -8.19 -2.58 12.79
CA THR A 83 -6.96 -2.28 13.54
C THR A 83 -5.91 -3.40 13.46
N ASP A 84 -6.34 -4.66 13.39
CA ASP A 84 -5.42 -5.80 13.32
C ASP A 84 -4.52 -5.74 12.08
N PHE A 85 -5.00 -5.21 10.95
CA PHE A 85 -4.20 -5.07 9.74
C PHE A 85 -2.94 -4.20 9.95
N GLU A 86 -3.04 -3.15 10.76
CA GLU A 86 -1.91 -2.28 11.04
C GLU A 86 -1.14 -2.62 12.31
N THR A 87 -1.65 -3.48 13.19
CA THR A 87 -1.01 -3.86 14.46
C THR A 87 -0.53 -5.29 14.52
N LYS A 88 -1.03 -6.22 13.72
CA LYS A 88 -0.58 -7.61 13.65
C LYS A 88 0.12 -7.84 12.32
N ILE A 89 1.45 -7.70 12.30
CA ILE A 89 2.25 -7.78 11.08
C ILE A 89 2.88 -9.17 10.98
N VAL A 90 2.66 -9.84 9.85
CA VAL A 90 3.32 -11.11 9.56
C VAL A 90 4.50 -10.85 8.62
N VAL A 91 5.70 -11.15 9.08
CA VAL A 91 6.96 -11.04 8.36
C VAL A 91 7.29 -12.39 7.73
N LYS A 92 7.77 -12.39 6.48
CA LYS A 92 8.15 -13.61 5.76
C LYS A 92 9.68 -13.63 5.59
N PRO A 93 10.46 -14.01 6.63
CA PRO A 93 11.91 -13.84 6.64
C PRO A 93 12.64 -14.62 5.53
N ASN A 94 12.07 -15.73 5.07
CA ASN A 94 12.62 -16.56 4.00
C ASN A 94 12.39 -15.98 2.58
N THR A 95 11.78 -14.79 2.46
CA THR A 95 11.39 -14.24 1.15
C THR A 95 12.56 -14.07 0.18
N PRO A 96 13.73 -13.50 0.57
CA PRO A 96 14.86 -13.36 -0.35
C PRO A 96 15.40 -14.70 -0.86
N GLN A 97 15.48 -15.71 0.01
CA GLN A 97 15.96 -17.05 -0.35
C GLN A 97 14.99 -17.73 -1.32
N LEU A 98 13.68 -17.68 -1.03
CA LEU A 98 12.66 -18.24 -1.92
C LEU A 98 12.61 -17.52 -3.26
N LEU A 99 12.73 -16.18 -3.27
CA LEU A 99 12.77 -15.38 -4.48
C LEU A 99 13.93 -15.81 -5.38
N ARG A 100 15.12 -16.01 -4.82
CA ARG A 100 16.29 -16.53 -5.54
C ARG A 100 16.01 -17.88 -6.19
N GLU A 101 15.44 -18.83 -5.44
CA GLU A 101 15.13 -20.18 -5.96
C GLU A 101 14.06 -20.17 -7.05
N GLU A 102 13.07 -19.28 -6.96
CA GLU A 102 12.05 -19.12 -8.00
C GLU A 102 12.62 -18.44 -9.26
N LEU A 103 13.45 -17.41 -9.09
CA LEU A 103 14.06 -16.70 -10.21
C LEU A 103 15.06 -17.57 -10.98
N LYS A 104 15.80 -18.47 -10.34
CA LYS A 104 16.62 -19.48 -11.05
C LYS A 104 15.88 -20.21 -12.17
N LYS A 105 14.55 -20.37 -12.03
CA LYS A 105 13.69 -21.11 -12.97
C LYS A 105 12.92 -20.21 -13.95
N THR A 106 12.78 -18.92 -13.64
CA THR A 106 11.78 -18.05 -14.28
C THR A 106 12.29 -16.67 -14.68
N TRP A 107 13.53 -16.30 -14.33
CA TRP A 107 14.05 -14.95 -14.53
C TRP A 107 14.01 -14.50 -16.00
N ASP A 108 14.28 -15.40 -16.93
CA ASP A 108 14.30 -15.17 -18.38
C ASP A 108 12.92 -14.87 -18.97
N LYS A 109 11.85 -15.26 -18.24
CA LYS A 109 10.45 -15.07 -18.63
C LYS A 109 9.77 -13.94 -17.86
N MET A 110 10.47 -13.30 -16.93
CA MET A 110 9.90 -12.31 -16.03
C MET A 110 9.90 -10.92 -16.69
N PRO A 111 8.74 -10.35 -17.06
CA PRO A 111 8.71 -9.04 -17.71
C PRO A 111 9.09 -7.90 -16.74
N HIS A 112 8.73 -8.06 -15.47
CA HIS A 112 9.06 -7.20 -14.33
C HIS A 112 8.62 -7.89 -13.03
N LEU A 113 9.10 -7.40 -11.89
CA LEU A 113 8.63 -7.77 -10.56
C LEU A 113 8.23 -6.50 -9.78
N ASP A 114 6.98 -6.46 -9.34
CA ASP A 114 6.40 -5.39 -8.55
C ASP A 114 6.63 -5.64 -7.06
N PHE A 115 7.28 -4.69 -6.40
CA PHE A 115 7.35 -4.59 -4.95
C PHE A 115 6.22 -3.67 -4.50
N SER A 116 5.35 -4.21 -3.64
CA SER A 116 4.06 -3.65 -3.23
C SER A 116 2.89 -4.15 -4.07
N PHE A 117 1.87 -4.65 -3.38
CA PHE A 117 0.50 -4.74 -3.88
C PHE A 117 -0.47 -4.95 -2.70
N ALA A 118 -0.09 -5.85 -1.77
CA ALA A 118 -0.87 -6.16 -0.57
C ALA A 118 -0.29 -5.51 0.71
N THR A 119 0.92 -4.96 0.63
CA THR A 119 1.60 -4.25 1.73
C THR A 119 2.60 -3.27 1.14
N ASP A 120 3.06 -2.31 1.95
CA ASP A 120 4.16 -1.44 1.56
C ASP A 120 5.50 -2.19 1.76
N PRO A 121 6.41 -2.21 0.78
CA PRO A 121 7.69 -2.90 0.90
C PRO A 121 8.65 -2.22 1.88
N TYR A 122 8.40 -0.95 2.22
CA TYR A 122 9.27 -0.12 3.05
C TYR A 122 8.59 0.26 4.37
N LEU A 123 8.04 -0.74 5.07
CA LEU A 123 7.57 -0.58 6.45
C LEU A 123 8.72 -0.18 7.38
N PRO A 124 8.43 0.48 8.53
CA PRO A 124 9.46 0.75 9.55
C PRO A 124 10.27 -0.48 9.99
N LEU A 125 9.70 -1.69 9.89
CA LEU A 125 10.37 -2.97 10.16
C LEU A 125 11.59 -3.21 9.26
N GLU A 126 11.67 -2.58 8.09
CA GLU A 126 12.82 -2.67 7.19
C GLU A 126 14.10 -2.06 7.77
N ALA A 127 14.02 -1.27 8.85
CA ALA A 127 15.20 -0.81 9.58
C ALA A 127 16.06 -1.99 10.07
N GLU A 128 15.42 -3.08 10.51
CA GLU A 128 16.08 -4.28 11.04
C GLU A 128 16.07 -5.42 10.01
N TYR A 129 14.91 -5.74 9.44
CA TYR A 129 14.72 -6.94 8.62
C TYR A 129 15.43 -6.87 7.27
N GLN A 130 15.38 -5.70 6.63
CA GLN A 130 15.97 -5.43 5.30
C GLN A 130 15.57 -6.46 4.23
N LEU A 131 14.34 -7.00 4.29
CA LEU A 131 13.88 -8.06 3.38
C LEU A 131 13.68 -7.51 1.97
N THR A 132 13.10 -6.32 1.84
CA THR A 132 12.98 -5.64 0.56
C THR A 132 14.35 -5.39 -0.06
N ARG A 133 15.30 -4.88 0.72
CA ARG A 133 16.69 -4.69 0.28
C ARG A 133 17.31 -5.99 -0.26
N LYS A 134 17.27 -7.07 0.53
CA LYS A 134 17.80 -8.38 0.15
C LYS A 134 17.10 -8.95 -1.10
N CYS A 135 15.80 -8.71 -1.25
CA CYS A 135 15.07 -9.10 -2.46
C CYS A 135 15.49 -8.28 -3.69
N LEU A 136 15.75 -6.98 -3.54
CA LEU A 136 16.28 -6.13 -4.60
C LEU A 136 17.69 -6.57 -5.03
N GLU A 137 18.54 -6.97 -4.07
CA GLU A 137 19.87 -7.55 -4.37
C GLU A 137 19.73 -8.81 -5.23
N VAL A 138 18.81 -9.71 -4.87
CA VAL A 138 18.49 -10.89 -5.70
C VAL A 138 18.00 -10.46 -7.08
N CYS A 139 17.10 -9.48 -7.19
CA CYS A 139 16.65 -9.00 -8.50
C CYS A 139 17.79 -8.43 -9.36
N ALA A 140 18.76 -7.75 -8.74
CA ALA A 140 19.93 -7.22 -9.42
C ALA A 140 20.86 -8.34 -9.93
N GLU A 141 21.04 -9.42 -9.15
CA GLU A 141 21.81 -10.60 -9.59
C GLU A 141 21.21 -11.25 -10.85
N PHE A 142 19.89 -11.41 -10.89
CA PHE A 142 19.18 -12.01 -12.03
C PHE A 142 18.79 -11.00 -13.12
N ARG A 143 19.15 -9.72 -12.97
CA ARG A 143 18.80 -8.61 -13.89
C ARG A 143 17.29 -8.50 -14.17
N VAL A 144 16.46 -8.81 -13.18
CA VAL A 144 15.00 -8.71 -13.29
C VAL A 144 14.59 -7.24 -13.24
N PRO A 145 13.77 -6.74 -14.20
CA PRO A 145 13.20 -5.40 -14.11
C PRO A 145 12.30 -5.26 -12.88
N VAL A 146 12.38 -4.14 -12.18
CA VAL A 146 11.62 -3.92 -10.94
C VAL A 146 10.76 -2.68 -11.02
N ALA A 147 9.56 -2.74 -10.47
CA ALA A 147 8.82 -1.55 -10.09
C ALA A 147 8.56 -1.56 -8.58
N VAL A 148 8.73 -0.43 -7.93
CA VAL A 148 8.43 -0.24 -6.50
C VAL A 148 7.29 0.75 -6.40
N ILE A 149 6.23 0.41 -5.66
CA ILE A 149 5.22 1.38 -5.24
C ILE A 149 5.34 1.53 -3.72
N THR A 150 5.52 2.74 -3.20
CA THR A 150 5.67 2.93 -1.75
C THR A 150 5.11 4.28 -1.30
N LYS A 151 4.74 4.37 -0.02
CA LYS A 151 4.48 5.62 0.70
C LYS A 151 5.68 6.05 1.54
N SER A 152 6.74 5.25 1.59
CA SER A 152 7.86 5.42 2.50
C SER A 152 9.02 6.15 1.86
N ALA A 153 9.61 7.11 2.58
CA ALA A 153 10.87 7.70 2.18
C ALA A 153 12.07 6.75 2.36
N LEU A 154 11.89 5.63 3.10
CA LEU A 154 12.97 4.67 3.39
C LEU A 154 13.56 4.02 2.13
N VAL A 155 12.83 4.03 1.01
CA VAL A 155 13.34 3.58 -0.30
C VAL A 155 14.64 4.27 -0.71
N THR A 156 14.89 5.50 -0.27
CA THR A 156 16.14 6.22 -0.58
C THR A 156 17.39 5.58 0.03
N ARG A 157 17.23 4.73 1.07
CA ARG A 157 18.33 3.94 1.63
C ARG A 157 18.94 3.00 0.59
N ASP A 158 18.11 2.47 -0.31
CA ASP A 158 18.50 1.39 -1.23
C ASP A 158 18.86 1.92 -2.63
N VAL A 159 19.14 3.22 -2.77
CA VAL A 159 19.60 3.84 -4.03
C VAL A 159 20.75 3.08 -4.67
N ASP A 160 21.70 2.62 -3.85
CA ASP A 160 22.87 1.87 -4.29
C ASP A 160 22.51 0.57 -5.02
N ILE A 161 21.45 -0.13 -4.58
CA ILE A 161 20.94 -1.33 -5.24
C ILE A 161 20.03 -0.99 -6.39
N LEU A 162 19.17 0.02 -6.24
CA LEU A 162 18.23 0.44 -7.29
C LEU A 162 18.99 0.79 -8.58
N LYS A 163 20.14 1.47 -8.47
CA LYS A 163 21.02 1.81 -9.61
C LYS A 163 21.67 0.60 -10.28
N ARG A 164 21.74 -0.56 -9.62
CA ARG A 164 22.31 -1.80 -10.16
C ARG A 164 21.30 -2.65 -10.92
N LEU A 165 20.01 -2.35 -10.82
CA LEU A 165 18.95 -3.09 -11.52
C LEU A 165 18.97 -2.77 -13.01
N ALA A 166 18.64 -3.77 -13.84
CA ALA A 166 18.62 -3.61 -15.29
C ALA A 166 17.62 -2.52 -15.77
N ARG A 167 16.46 -2.48 -15.12
CA ARG A 167 15.46 -1.42 -15.26
C ARG A 167 14.70 -1.30 -13.95
N VAL A 168 14.56 -0.08 -13.44
CA VAL A 168 13.84 0.18 -12.20
C VAL A 168 12.94 1.40 -12.36
N SER A 169 11.75 1.33 -11.75
CA SER A 169 10.90 2.50 -11.55
C SER A 169 10.38 2.55 -10.12
N VAL A 170 10.33 3.75 -9.54
CA VAL A 170 9.81 3.96 -8.18
C VAL A 170 8.66 4.95 -8.21
N PHE A 171 7.48 4.46 -7.86
CA PHE A 171 6.27 5.27 -7.73
C PHE A 171 5.98 5.57 -6.27
N PHE A 172 5.80 6.85 -5.96
CA PHE A 172 5.33 7.28 -4.66
C PHE A 172 3.81 7.36 -4.67
N SER A 173 3.15 6.57 -3.82
CA SER A 173 1.71 6.70 -3.59
C SER A 173 1.48 7.96 -2.75
N LEU A 174 0.94 8.98 -3.40
CA LEU A 174 0.83 10.34 -2.86
C LEU A 174 -0.51 10.96 -3.31
N PRO A 175 -1.63 10.54 -2.69
CA PRO A 175 -2.97 11.03 -3.06
C PRO A 175 -3.37 12.35 -2.39
N PHE A 176 -2.54 12.93 -1.52
CA PHE A 176 -2.87 14.16 -0.77
C PHE A 176 -1.69 15.13 -0.76
N LEU A 177 -1.97 16.41 -1.02
CA LEU A 177 -0.93 17.46 -1.07
C LEU A 177 -0.31 17.79 0.28
N THR A 178 -1.12 17.81 1.33
CA THR A 178 -0.70 18.30 2.65
C THR A 178 -0.95 17.27 3.74
N LYS A 179 -0.24 17.44 4.87
CA LYS A 179 -0.41 16.60 6.05
C LYS A 179 -1.84 16.66 6.59
N GLU A 180 -2.45 17.84 6.59
CA GLU A 180 -3.81 18.07 7.09
C GLU A 180 -4.82 17.28 6.26
N ARG A 181 -4.60 17.21 4.94
CA ARG A 181 -5.46 16.47 4.02
C ARG A 181 -5.20 14.97 4.07
N SER A 182 -3.96 14.53 4.31
CA SER A 182 -3.63 13.12 4.43
C SER A 182 -4.06 12.51 5.77
N ASN A 183 -3.98 13.26 6.87
CA ASN A 183 -4.14 12.75 8.24
C ASN A 183 -5.43 11.94 8.52
N PRO A 184 -6.61 12.31 7.98
CA PRO A 184 -7.84 11.52 8.17
C PRO A 184 -7.78 10.12 7.54
N PHE A 185 -6.95 9.94 6.52
CA PHE A 185 -6.92 8.73 5.68
C PHE A 185 -5.60 7.94 5.78
N GLU A 186 -4.51 8.63 6.10
CA GLU A 186 -3.15 8.10 6.18
C GLU A 186 -2.47 8.52 7.49
N PRO A 187 -2.98 8.05 8.64
CA PRO A 187 -2.57 8.56 9.95
C PRO A 187 -1.12 8.26 10.32
N TYR A 188 -0.51 7.23 9.73
CA TYR A 188 0.84 6.76 10.09
C TYR A 188 1.77 6.64 8.89
N THR A 189 1.41 7.21 7.74
CA THR A 189 2.33 7.31 6.60
C THR A 189 3.27 8.49 6.80
N PRO A 190 4.46 8.47 6.16
CA PRO A 190 5.26 9.68 6.04
C PRO A 190 4.45 10.81 5.41
N VAL A 191 4.62 12.03 5.95
CA VAL A 191 3.94 13.22 5.44
C VAL A 191 4.21 13.42 3.95
N PRO A 192 3.28 13.98 3.16
CA PRO A 192 3.45 14.15 1.71
C PRO A 192 4.79 14.77 1.30
N GLU A 193 5.23 15.81 2.01
CA GLU A 193 6.50 16.49 1.72
C GLU A 193 7.74 15.58 1.89
N ALA A 194 7.71 14.62 2.81
CA ALA A 194 8.80 13.63 2.92
C ALA A 194 8.86 12.71 1.70
N ARG A 195 7.70 12.36 1.13
CA ARG A 195 7.60 11.54 -0.09
C ARG A 195 8.07 12.32 -1.33
N PHE A 196 7.72 13.60 -1.45
CA PHE A 196 8.22 14.47 -2.52
C PHE A 196 9.75 14.64 -2.47
N ARG A 197 10.32 14.83 -1.29
CA ARG A 197 11.79 14.88 -1.13
C ARG A 197 12.46 13.56 -1.53
N ALA A 198 11.89 12.42 -1.13
CA ALA A 198 12.39 11.12 -1.51
C ALA A 198 12.32 10.90 -3.04
N MET A 199 11.22 11.31 -3.67
CA MET A 199 11.06 11.31 -5.12
C MET A 199 12.14 12.14 -5.82
N LYS A 200 12.37 13.37 -5.34
CA LYS A 200 13.43 14.24 -5.87
C LYS A 200 14.81 13.58 -5.75
N LEU A 201 15.15 13.05 -4.58
CA LEU A 201 16.45 12.39 -4.36
C LEU A 201 16.65 11.23 -5.35
N LEU A 202 15.66 10.34 -5.48
CA LEU A 202 15.77 9.23 -6.42
C LEU A 202 15.88 9.71 -7.88
N SER A 203 15.12 10.74 -8.25
CA SER A 203 15.19 11.32 -9.59
C SER A 203 16.56 11.96 -9.87
N ASP A 204 17.14 12.67 -8.90
CA ASP A 204 18.46 13.30 -9.03
C ASP A 204 19.57 12.24 -9.19
N GLU A 205 19.36 11.04 -8.62
CA GLU A 205 20.23 9.85 -8.81
C GLU A 205 20.00 9.10 -10.14
N GLY A 206 19.13 9.62 -11.00
CA GLY A 206 18.83 9.05 -12.31
C GLY A 206 17.87 7.86 -12.30
N ILE A 207 17.22 7.57 -11.17
CA ILE A 207 16.20 6.53 -11.08
C ILE A 207 14.88 7.05 -11.65
N GLN A 208 14.21 6.27 -12.48
CA GLN A 208 12.90 6.64 -13.03
C GLN A 208 11.87 6.71 -11.89
N THR A 209 11.32 7.89 -11.65
CA THR A 209 10.30 8.10 -10.62
C THR A 209 8.93 8.46 -11.20
N GLY A 210 7.89 8.20 -10.40
CA GLY A 210 6.53 8.60 -10.72
C GLY A 210 5.67 8.84 -9.50
N ILE A 211 4.48 9.38 -9.73
CA ILE A 211 3.45 9.59 -8.71
C ILE A 211 2.26 8.67 -8.94
N GLY A 212 1.80 8.03 -7.86
CA GLY A 212 0.53 7.28 -7.83
C GLY A 212 -0.51 8.06 -7.03
N ILE A 213 -1.48 8.68 -7.71
CA ILE A 213 -2.63 9.34 -7.07
C ILE A 213 -3.70 8.26 -6.84
N ALA A 214 -3.44 7.40 -5.86
CA ALA A 214 -4.28 6.27 -5.52
C ALA A 214 -4.43 6.16 -4.00
N PRO A 215 -5.63 6.43 -3.44
CA PRO A 215 -6.90 6.65 -4.15
C PRO A 215 -7.18 8.11 -4.51
N VAL A 216 -7.96 8.31 -5.57
CA VAL A 216 -8.83 9.48 -5.73
C VAL A 216 -10.13 9.20 -4.99
N ILE A 217 -10.45 10.02 -4.00
CA ILE A 217 -11.64 9.98 -3.14
C ILE A 217 -12.58 11.11 -3.59
N PRO A 218 -13.67 10.80 -4.31
CA PRO A 218 -14.61 11.81 -4.79
C PRO A 218 -15.19 12.67 -3.66
N GLY A 219 -15.26 13.97 -3.88
CA GLY A 219 -15.71 14.96 -2.92
C GLY A 219 -14.62 15.43 -1.95
N TYR A 220 -13.40 14.88 -2.05
CA TYR A 220 -12.30 15.15 -1.12
C TYR A 220 -11.03 15.63 -1.83
N ASN A 221 -10.30 14.77 -2.55
CA ASN A 221 -8.95 15.07 -3.06
C ASN A 221 -8.83 15.21 -4.59
N GLU A 222 -9.92 15.06 -5.34
CA GLU A 222 -9.88 15.18 -6.81
C GLU A 222 -9.44 16.58 -7.27
N ALA A 223 -9.75 17.62 -6.51
CA ALA A 223 -9.35 18.99 -6.82
C ALA A 223 -7.84 19.24 -6.61
N ASP A 224 -7.13 18.38 -5.86
CA ASP A 224 -5.70 18.51 -5.61
C ASP A 224 -4.85 17.97 -6.77
N ILE A 225 -5.44 17.20 -7.69
CA ILE A 225 -4.72 16.47 -8.74
C ILE A 225 -3.77 17.37 -9.54
N PRO A 226 -4.18 18.57 -10.02
CA PRO A 226 -3.25 19.45 -10.75
C PRO A 226 -2.02 19.83 -9.92
N GLY A 227 -2.22 20.21 -8.65
CA GLY A 227 -1.12 20.56 -7.75
C GLY A 227 -0.22 19.37 -7.42
N LEU A 228 -0.77 18.16 -7.31
CA LEU A 228 0.00 16.93 -7.09
C LEU A 228 0.92 16.65 -8.28
N LEU A 229 0.40 16.79 -9.50
CA LEU A 229 1.15 16.56 -10.73
C LEU A 229 2.24 17.62 -10.95
N GLU A 230 1.93 18.89 -10.70
CA GLU A 230 2.89 19.99 -10.76
C GLU A 230 4.04 19.76 -9.78
N ARG A 231 3.72 19.50 -8.50
CA ARG A 231 4.71 19.22 -7.47
C ARG A 231 5.55 17.97 -7.77
N ALA A 232 4.91 16.91 -8.26
CA ALA A 232 5.62 15.70 -8.67
C ALA A 232 6.59 15.98 -9.82
N LYS A 233 6.19 16.79 -10.79
CA LYS A 233 7.03 17.19 -11.93
C LYS A 233 8.25 17.99 -11.48
N GLU A 234 8.08 18.93 -10.55
CA GLU A 234 9.20 19.66 -9.91
C GLU A 234 10.18 18.72 -9.20
N CYS A 235 9.69 17.64 -8.61
CA CYS A 235 10.48 16.59 -7.98
C CYS A 235 11.04 15.56 -8.97
N GLY A 236 10.92 15.79 -10.28
CA GLY A 236 11.51 14.94 -11.32
C GLY A 236 10.69 13.70 -11.71
N ALA A 237 9.43 13.59 -11.27
CA ALA A 237 8.54 12.53 -11.72
C ALA A 237 8.36 12.56 -13.25
N GLN A 238 8.48 11.39 -13.86
CA GLN A 238 8.34 11.20 -15.30
C GLN A 238 7.03 10.53 -15.69
N ARG A 239 6.38 9.86 -14.73
CA ARG A 239 5.13 9.13 -14.93
C ARG A 239 4.14 9.43 -13.82
N ALA A 240 2.87 9.36 -14.15
CA ALA A 240 1.78 9.42 -13.19
C ALA A 240 0.76 8.33 -13.51
N PHE A 241 0.11 7.83 -12.48
CA PHE A 241 -1.15 7.10 -12.60
C PHE A 241 -2.11 7.57 -11.52
N MET A 242 -3.40 7.38 -11.75
CA MET A 242 -4.43 7.60 -10.75
C MET A 242 -5.36 6.40 -10.71
N SER A 243 -5.94 6.16 -9.54
CA SER A 243 -6.94 5.11 -9.35
C SER A 243 -8.01 5.60 -8.38
N MET A 244 -9.27 5.37 -8.71
CA MET A 244 -10.38 5.72 -7.83
C MET A 244 -10.33 4.88 -6.55
N LEU A 245 -10.95 5.36 -5.47
CA LEU A 245 -11.08 4.61 -4.23
C LEU A 245 -11.78 3.26 -4.45
N HIS A 246 -11.04 2.15 -4.29
CA HIS A 246 -11.61 0.80 -4.36
C HIS A 246 -12.14 0.37 -2.99
N ILE A 247 -13.39 -0.10 -2.98
CA ILE A 247 -14.05 -0.67 -1.80
C ILE A 247 -14.69 -1.97 -2.29
N ASP A 248 -14.14 -3.09 -1.82
CA ASP A 248 -14.41 -4.43 -2.37
C ASP A 248 -15.35 -5.23 -1.45
N THR A 249 -15.22 -5.04 -0.13
CA THR A 249 -15.96 -5.81 0.87
C THR A 249 -16.66 -4.92 1.88
N ASP A 250 -17.65 -5.48 2.56
CA ASP A 250 -18.42 -4.77 3.59
C ASP A 250 -17.51 -4.36 4.76
N SER A 251 -16.55 -5.21 5.15
CA SER A 251 -15.54 -4.88 6.17
C SER A 251 -14.72 -3.63 5.82
N ILE A 252 -14.33 -3.46 4.54
CA ILE A 252 -13.60 -2.27 4.10
C ILE A 252 -14.51 -1.05 4.11
N GLU A 253 -15.76 -1.19 3.63
CA GLU A 253 -16.73 -0.10 3.63
C GLU A 253 -17.01 0.41 5.06
N GLU A 254 -17.31 -0.50 5.98
CA GLU A 254 -17.61 -0.20 7.38
C GLU A 254 -16.44 0.51 8.05
N TYR A 255 -15.24 -0.07 7.96
CA TYR A 255 -14.04 0.52 8.55
C TYR A 255 -13.71 1.89 7.93
N PHE A 256 -13.81 2.02 6.60
CA PHE A 256 -13.57 3.31 5.93
C PHE A 256 -14.54 4.39 6.40
N VAL A 257 -15.84 4.11 6.43
CA VAL A 257 -16.88 5.07 6.84
C VAL A 257 -16.72 5.45 8.30
N GLN A 258 -16.49 4.48 9.17
CA GLN A 258 -16.31 4.72 10.60
C GLN A 258 -15.09 5.62 10.84
N ARG A 259 -13.91 5.26 10.30
CA ARG A 259 -12.68 6.03 10.53
C ARG A 259 -12.73 7.42 9.89
N MET A 260 -13.40 7.55 8.75
CA MET A 260 -13.64 8.87 8.15
C MET A 260 -14.53 9.73 9.06
N THR A 261 -15.56 9.14 9.67
CA THR A 261 -16.48 9.81 10.60
C THR A 261 -15.78 10.26 11.89
N ASP A 262 -14.87 9.45 12.42
CA ASP A 262 -14.06 9.79 13.61
C ASP A 262 -13.15 11.01 13.38
N ARG A 263 -12.82 11.31 12.12
CA ARG A 263 -11.72 12.24 11.76
C ARG A 263 -12.17 13.46 10.98
N LEU A 264 -13.38 13.47 10.44
CA LEU A 264 -13.92 14.56 9.63
C LEU A 264 -15.24 15.07 10.20
N SER A 265 -15.54 16.34 9.96
CA SER A 265 -16.85 16.92 10.30
C SER A 265 -17.99 16.20 9.57
N PRO A 266 -19.19 16.08 10.17
CA PRO A 266 -20.34 15.44 9.54
C PRO A 266 -20.67 15.95 8.13
N THR A 267 -20.53 17.25 7.87
CA THR A 267 -20.77 17.85 6.55
C THR A 267 -19.80 17.33 5.48
N ARG A 268 -18.51 17.16 5.83
CA ARG A 268 -17.49 16.61 4.93
C ARG A 268 -17.74 15.12 4.65
N VAL A 269 -18.07 14.36 5.69
CA VAL A 269 -18.45 12.94 5.57
C VAL A 269 -19.63 12.78 4.62
N ALA A 270 -20.70 13.55 4.84
CA ALA A 270 -21.88 13.54 3.99
C ALA A 270 -21.57 13.90 2.54
N LYS A 271 -20.72 14.90 2.30
CA LYS A 271 -20.27 15.26 0.95
C LYS A 271 -19.58 14.10 0.24
N ILE A 272 -18.62 13.44 0.89
CA ILE A 272 -17.86 12.31 0.33
C ILE A 272 -18.81 11.15 0.01
N ILE A 273 -19.62 10.73 0.99
CA ILE A 273 -20.56 9.61 0.83
C ILE A 273 -21.55 9.89 -0.31
N ASN A 274 -22.17 11.07 -0.32
CA ASN A 274 -23.17 11.42 -1.34
C ASN A 274 -22.54 11.51 -2.74
N THR A 275 -21.31 12.05 -2.83
CA THR A 275 -20.57 12.10 -4.10
C THR A 275 -20.28 10.67 -4.58
N MET A 276 -19.71 9.82 -3.74
CA MET A 276 -19.41 8.43 -4.10
C MET A 276 -20.66 7.66 -4.52
N LYS A 277 -21.77 7.76 -3.76
CA LYS A 277 -23.05 7.13 -4.11
C LYS A 277 -23.59 7.64 -5.44
N ARG A 278 -23.49 8.94 -5.72
CA ARG A 278 -23.92 9.51 -7.00
C ARG A 278 -23.13 8.92 -8.16
N GLU A 279 -21.80 8.85 -8.04
CA GLU A 279 -20.93 8.31 -9.10
C GLU A 279 -21.05 6.78 -9.27
N ARG A 280 -21.58 6.06 -8.27
CA ARG A 280 -21.63 4.57 -8.24
C ARG A 280 -23.05 3.98 -8.29
N GLY A 281 -24.07 4.81 -8.55
CA GLY A 281 -25.46 4.34 -8.65
C GLY A 281 -26.06 3.89 -7.33
N GLY A 282 -25.77 4.63 -6.24
CA GLY A 282 -26.37 4.47 -4.92
C GLY A 282 -25.50 3.75 -3.88
N THR A 283 -24.39 3.13 -4.28
CA THR A 283 -23.51 2.33 -3.40
C THR A 283 -22.18 3.02 -3.15
N LEU A 284 -21.46 2.64 -2.08
CA LEU A 284 -20.06 3.05 -1.92
C LEU A 284 -19.10 2.08 -2.61
N ARG A 285 -19.48 0.80 -2.76
CA ARG A 285 -18.71 -0.19 -3.54
C ARG A 285 -18.61 0.18 -5.01
N HIS A 286 -17.42 -0.02 -5.56
CA HIS A 286 -17.18 0.08 -6.99
C HIS A 286 -17.82 -1.12 -7.71
N ARG A 287 -18.27 -0.92 -8.96
CA ARG A 287 -18.75 -2.03 -9.80
C ARG A 287 -17.55 -2.64 -10.51
N THR A 288 -17.34 -3.94 -10.32
CA THR A 288 -16.38 -4.76 -11.07
C THR A 288 -16.86 -4.97 -12.50
#